data_AF-A0A433RNJ6-F1
#
_entry.id   AF-A0A433RNJ6-F1
#
_cell.length_a   1.000
_cell.length_b   1.000
_cell.length_c   1.000
_cell.angle_alpha   90.00
_cell.angle_beta   90.00
_cell.angle_gamma   90.00
#
_symmetry.space_group_name_H-M   'P 1'
#
loop_
_entity.id
_entity.type
_entity.pdbx_description
1 polymer ?
#
loop_
_entity_poly.entity_id
_entity_poly.type
_entity_poly.pdbx_seq_one_letter_code
_entity_poly.pdbx_strand_id
1 'polypeptide(L)'
;KEHDVFSQFDIINVAGSGDNDSENIEALEKVKKAIGDDPENAYTITITCGKLTTGVSVPAWTGVMMLSNTTSPSTYLQTAFRVQTPANIGGQIKTECYVFDFAPDRTLKMVAQAAQLNTKAGSLNSPDQKAAMATFLNYCSVISNDNSKMNAIDVEHMLRQLKRAAVDKVVSTGFDDTNLYTDELLRLNEADIQDFNDLKAIIGTSKQEKKPLDVTINNQGFDDEEWQKALDAEKKKPKQRTPEEQEAIDKLNELKKQKKTMISILRGISIRIPMMIFGANIDADKEITLRNFVNLVDEKSWNEFMPPGVTKELFKKFSKYYDAEVFVEAGLKIRRKAKAADKSSSVKERVMKIADIFATFKNPDKETVLTPWKVVNRHLIETLGGESFFDEKFEYALHDGENTRLYTKPNITKNSLMNSDSKVLEINSKSGLYPLLACYNIYRQRVNEFRASVSN
;
A
#
# COMPACT_ATOMS: atom_id res chain seq x y z
N LYS A 1 39.73 1.70 4.28
CA LYS A 1 41.00 0.94 4.16
C LYS A 1 41.52 0.42 5.51
N GLU A 2 41.10 1.01 6.63
CA GLU A 2 41.48 0.56 7.99
C GLU A 2 40.72 -0.69 8.50
N HIS A 3 39.72 -1.16 7.77
CA HIS A 3 38.91 -2.32 8.18
C HIS A 3 39.56 -3.63 7.73
N ASP A 4 39.73 -4.58 8.64
CA ASP A 4 40.45 -5.84 8.41
C ASP A 4 40.01 -6.57 7.14
N VAL A 5 38.70 -6.77 6.97
CA VAL A 5 38.11 -7.44 5.79
C VAL A 5 38.06 -6.54 4.54
N PHE A 6 37.54 -5.31 4.65
CA PHE A 6 37.33 -4.45 3.47
C PHE A 6 38.60 -3.75 2.96
N SER A 7 39.74 -3.87 3.66
CA SER A 7 41.03 -3.34 3.23
C SER A 7 41.48 -3.90 1.87
N GLN A 8 41.13 -5.17 1.62
CA GLN A 8 41.47 -5.94 0.41
C GLN A 8 40.65 -5.52 -0.82
N PHE A 9 39.52 -4.85 -0.61
CA PHE A 9 38.64 -4.44 -1.70
C PHE A 9 38.96 -3.02 -2.18
N ASP A 10 38.90 -2.82 -3.51
CA ASP A 10 38.84 -1.49 -4.09
C ASP A 10 37.38 -1.01 -4.12
N ILE A 11 37.12 0.14 -3.48
CA ILE A 11 35.77 0.68 -3.32
C ILE A 11 35.55 1.76 -4.37
N ILE A 12 34.69 1.45 -5.33
CA ILE A 12 34.39 2.31 -6.47
C ILE A 12 33.05 2.98 -6.21
N ASN A 13 33.07 4.26 -5.84
CA ASN A 13 31.84 5.03 -5.67
C ASN A 13 31.44 5.70 -6.98
N VAL A 14 30.31 5.26 -7.54
CA VAL A 14 29.69 5.81 -8.75
C VAL A 14 28.26 6.30 -8.49
N ALA A 15 27.91 6.61 -7.24
CA ALA A 15 26.60 7.17 -6.92
C ALA A 15 26.37 8.55 -7.59
N GLY A 16 25.16 8.82 -8.08
CA GLY A 16 24.77 10.11 -8.65
C GLY A 16 23.39 10.08 -9.32
N SER A 17 22.96 11.21 -9.90
CA SER A 17 21.57 11.41 -10.33
C SER A 17 21.09 10.49 -11.47
N GLY A 18 21.96 9.75 -12.16
CA GLY A 18 21.57 8.74 -13.17
C GLY A 18 20.99 9.28 -14.49
N ASP A 19 20.66 10.58 -14.54
CA ASP A 19 19.91 11.23 -15.63
C ASP A 19 20.76 11.64 -16.85
N ASN A 20 22.08 11.45 -16.79
CA ASN A 20 23.01 11.87 -17.85
C ASN A 20 23.79 10.67 -18.40
N ASP A 21 23.64 10.40 -19.71
CA ASP A 21 24.28 9.28 -20.41
C ASP A 21 25.81 9.35 -20.36
N SER A 22 26.39 10.56 -20.44
CA SER A 22 27.84 10.77 -20.35
C SER A 22 28.39 10.34 -18.98
N GLU A 23 27.64 10.59 -17.91
CA GLU A 23 28.04 10.22 -16.55
C GLU A 23 27.92 8.71 -16.29
N ASN A 24 27.00 8.03 -16.97
CA ASN A 24 26.88 6.56 -16.90
C ASN A 24 28.03 5.86 -17.64
N ILE A 25 28.48 6.42 -18.76
CA ILE A 25 29.64 5.90 -19.50
C ILE A 25 30.91 6.04 -18.66
N GLU A 26 31.14 7.21 -18.06
CA GLU A 26 32.30 7.41 -17.18
C GLU A 26 32.28 6.49 -15.95
N ALA A 27 31.08 6.26 -15.36
CA ALA A 27 30.92 5.33 -14.27
C ALA A 27 31.26 3.89 -14.67
N LEU A 28 30.81 3.45 -15.86
CA LEU A 28 31.11 2.12 -16.39
C LEU A 28 32.61 1.94 -16.63
N GLU A 29 33.27 2.92 -17.23
CA GLU A 29 34.72 2.87 -17.49
C GLU A 29 35.53 2.84 -16.20
N LYS A 30 35.11 3.60 -15.17
CA LYS A 30 35.74 3.52 -13.83
C LYS A 30 35.65 2.12 -13.23
N VAL A 31 34.48 1.48 -13.32
CA VAL A 31 34.26 0.12 -12.81
C VAL A 31 35.09 -0.89 -13.60
N LYS A 32 35.06 -0.84 -14.94
CA LYS A 32 35.86 -1.73 -15.79
C LYS A 32 37.35 -1.60 -15.53
N LYS A 33 37.85 -0.37 -15.37
CA LYS A 33 39.27 -0.12 -15.08
C LYS A 33 39.69 -0.68 -13.73
N ALA A 34 38.84 -0.60 -12.72
CA ALA A 34 39.12 -1.14 -11.40
C ALA A 34 39.07 -2.68 -11.36
N ILE A 35 38.23 -3.29 -12.20
CA ILE A 35 38.19 -4.75 -12.39
C ILE A 35 39.38 -5.23 -13.21
N GLY A 36 39.76 -4.50 -14.26
CA GLY A 36 40.89 -4.82 -15.14
C GLY A 36 40.66 -6.08 -15.99
N ASP A 37 41.76 -6.60 -16.53
CA ASP A 37 41.77 -7.77 -17.42
C ASP A 37 41.78 -9.11 -16.66
N ASP A 38 41.95 -9.07 -15.34
CA ASP A 38 41.94 -10.23 -14.44
C ASP A 38 40.81 -10.14 -13.40
N PRO A 39 39.55 -10.37 -13.83
CA PRO A 39 38.39 -10.30 -12.94
C PRO A 39 38.38 -11.39 -11.85
N GLU A 40 39.19 -12.45 -11.96
CA GLU A 40 39.28 -13.52 -10.96
C GLU A 40 39.94 -13.04 -9.67
N ASN A 41 40.96 -12.19 -9.79
CA ASN A 41 41.72 -11.65 -8.67
C ASN A 41 41.32 -10.20 -8.29
N ALA A 42 40.31 -9.64 -8.97
CA ALA A 42 39.84 -8.28 -8.75
C ALA A 42 38.82 -8.19 -7.61
N TYR A 43 39.30 -7.91 -6.39
CA TYR A 43 38.45 -7.65 -5.24
C TYR A 43 37.88 -6.23 -5.30
N THR A 44 36.69 -6.07 -5.88
CA THR A 44 36.06 -4.75 -6.06
C THR A 44 34.68 -4.68 -5.39
N ILE A 45 34.35 -3.52 -4.83
CA ILE A 45 33.00 -3.19 -4.34
C ILE A 45 32.54 -1.93 -5.06
N THR A 46 31.52 -2.05 -5.90
CA THR A 46 30.91 -0.89 -6.56
C THR A 46 29.72 -0.39 -5.75
N ILE A 47 29.75 0.88 -5.34
CA ILE A 47 28.65 1.54 -4.65
C ILE A 47 27.94 2.43 -5.66
N THR A 48 26.65 2.20 -5.87
CA THR A 48 25.83 2.98 -6.79
C THR A 48 24.49 3.39 -6.20
N CYS A 49 24.01 4.56 -6.63
CA CYS A 49 22.67 5.07 -6.45
C CYS A 49 22.34 5.81 -7.76
N GLY A 50 21.30 5.40 -8.48
CA GLY A 50 20.84 6.04 -9.74
C GLY A 50 21.66 5.75 -11.01
N LYS A 51 22.99 5.59 -10.92
CA LYS A 51 23.86 5.27 -12.06
C LYS A 51 24.05 3.76 -12.25
N LEU A 52 24.31 3.32 -13.48
CA LEU A 52 24.47 1.90 -13.83
C LEU A 52 23.26 1.00 -13.47
N THR A 53 22.13 1.58 -13.06
CA THR A 53 20.87 0.88 -12.74
C THR A 53 19.94 0.75 -13.94
N THR A 54 20.20 1.47 -15.04
CA THR A 54 19.48 1.42 -16.34
C THR A 54 20.49 1.20 -17.48
N GLY A 55 20.11 0.49 -18.56
CA GLY A 55 20.88 0.37 -19.81
C GLY A 55 22.26 -0.33 -19.86
N VAL A 56 22.88 -0.73 -18.74
CA VAL A 56 24.28 -1.21 -18.71
C VAL A 56 24.47 -2.44 -17.80
N SER A 57 25.25 -3.43 -18.24
CA SER A 57 25.62 -4.63 -17.47
C SER A 57 27.14 -4.75 -17.31
N VAL A 58 27.59 -5.20 -16.13
CA VAL A 58 29.00 -5.54 -15.85
C VAL A 58 29.07 -7.06 -15.60
N PRO A 59 29.48 -7.87 -16.59
CA PRO A 59 29.42 -9.34 -16.50
C PRO A 59 30.19 -9.95 -15.32
N ALA A 60 31.28 -9.30 -14.91
CA ALA A 60 32.15 -9.74 -13.82
C ALA A 60 31.51 -9.68 -12.42
N TRP A 61 30.40 -8.96 -12.22
CA TRP A 61 29.74 -8.89 -10.91
C TRP A 61 29.13 -10.22 -10.50
N THR A 62 29.55 -10.79 -9.38
CA THR A 62 29.06 -12.10 -8.87
C THR A 62 27.93 -11.97 -7.84
N GLY A 63 27.73 -10.78 -7.29
CA GLY A 63 26.62 -10.53 -6.36
C GLY A 63 26.20 -9.06 -6.30
N VAL A 64 25.01 -8.82 -5.74
CA VAL A 64 24.47 -7.48 -5.46
C VAL A 64 23.83 -7.45 -4.09
N MET A 65 24.05 -6.36 -3.37
CA MET A 65 23.35 -6.05 -2.12
C MET A 65 22.33 -4.95 -2.36
N MET A 66 21.05 -5.26 -2.11
CA MET A 66 19.93 -4.34 -2.26
C MET A 66 19.77 -3.51 -0.98
N LEU A 67 20.47 -2.37 -0.92
CA LEU A 67 20.44 -1.45 0.23
C LEU A 67 19.41 -0.31 0.07
N SER A 68 18.85 -0.11 -1.13
CA SER A 68 17.88 0.95 -1.41
C SER A 68 16.45 0.51 -1.10
N ASN A 69 15.59 1.46 -0.73
CA ASN A 69 14.16 1.22 -0.52
C ASN A 69 13.36 1.27 -1.85
N THR A 70 13.82 0.53 -2.86
CA THR A 70 13.23 0.56 -4.20
C THR A 70 11.80 0.02 -4.18
N THR A 71 10.85 0.82 -4.65
CA THR A 71 9.42 0.47 -4.70
C THR A 71 8.95 -0.08 -6.05
N SER A 72 9.83 -0.03 -7.06
CA SER A 72 9.57 -0.49 -8.43
C SER A 72 10.07 -1.94 -8.64
N PRO A 73 9.19 -2.91 -8.91
CA PRO A 73 9.57 -4.29 -9.22
C PRO A 73 10.47 -4.41 -10.44
N SER A 74 10.18 -3.59 -11.46
CA SER A 74 10.95 -3.58 -12.71
C SER A 74 12.40 -3.18 -12.45
N THR A 75 12.62 -2.12 -11.66
CA THR A 75 13.97 -1.67 -11.29
C THR A 75 14.69 -2.72 -10.44
N TYR A 76 13.98 -3.32 -9.48
CA TYR A 76 14.54 -4.38 -8.63
C TYR A 76 15.03 -5.58 -9.45
N LEU A 77 14.18 -6.12 -10.32
CA LEU A 77 14.51 -7.27 -11.14
C LEU A 77 15.55 -6.94 -12.21
N GLN A 78 15.51 -5.76 -12.81
CA GLN A 78 16.56 -5.35 -13.75
C GLN A 78 17.93 -5.35 -13.09
N THR A 79 18.04 -4.83 -11.87
CA THR A 79 19.30 -4.85 -11.11
C THR A 79 19.72 -6.28 -10.79
N ALA A 80 18.79 -7.13 -10.33
CA ALA A 80 19.07 -8.53 -10.03
C ALA A 80 19.53 -9.32 -11.29
N PHE A 81 18.85 -9.16 -12.42
CA PHE A 81 19.18 -9.85 -13.67
C PHE A 81 20.47 -9.37 -14.32
N ARG A 82 20.94 -8.15 -14.04
CA ARG A 82 22.26 -7.69 -14.54
C ARG A 82 23.40 -8.49 -13.97
N VAL A 83 23.32 -8.85 -12.69
CA VAL A 83 24.32 -9.73 -12.06
C VAL A 83 24.24 -11.14 -12.64
N GLN A 84 23.11 -11.56 -13.20
CA GLN A 84 22.98 -12.84 -13.91
C GLN A 84 23.61 -12.83 -15.32
N THR A 85 24.19 -11.72 -15.78
CA THR A 85 24.85 -11.67 -17.09
C THR A 85 25.95 -12.75 -17.17
N PRO A 86 25.91 -13.65 -18.17
CA PRO A 86 26.91 -14.69 -18.34
C PRO A 86 28.32 -14.09 -18.49
N ALA A 87 29.30 -14.70 -17.85
CA ALA A 87 30.69 -14.29 -17.91
C ALA A 87 31.61 -15.51 -17.85
N ASN A 88 32.74 -15.42 -18.55
CA ASN A 88 33.88 -16.29 -18.33
C ASN A 88 34.87 -15.53 -17.46
N ILE A 89 35.10 -16.03 -16.24
CA ILE A 89 36.00 -15.45 -15.25
C ILE A 89 37.07 -16.51 -14.99
N GLY A 90 38.33 -16.24 -15.35
CA GLY A 90 39.43 -17.19 -15.10
C GLY A 90 39.30 -18.54 -15.83
N GLY A 91 38.60 -18.60 -16.97
CA GLY A 91 38.33 -19.86 -17.68
C GLY A 91 37.12 -20.64 -17.15
N GLN A 92 36.46 -20.15 -16.10
CA GLN A 92 35.24 -20.73 -15.54
C GLN A 92 34.01 -19.96 -16.01
N ILE A 93 32.98 -20.69 -16.41
CA ILE A 93 31.68 -20.10 -16.74
C ILE A 93 30.95 -19.84 -15.42
N LYS A 94 30.51 -18.60 -15.24
CA LYS A 94 29.67 -18.21 -14.12
C LYS A 94 28.35 -19.00 -14.12
N THR A 95 28.19 -19.87 -13.13
CA THR A 95 26.98 -20.70 -12.93
C THR A 95 25.99 -20.10 -11.95
N GLU A 96 26.48 -19.29 -11.00
CA GLU A 96 25.69 -18.75 -9.90
C GLU A 96 25.95 -17.26 -9.70
N CYS A 97 24.95 -16.57 -9.16
CA CYS A 97 25.10 -15.21 -8.65
C CYS A 97 24.19 -15.00 -7.45
N TYR A 98 24.57 -14.07 -6.57
CA TYR A 98 23.89 -13.87 -5.30
C TYR A 98 23.25 -12.49 -5.21
N VAL A 99 21.94 -12.46 -4.94
CA VAL A 99 21.19 -11.23 -4.66
C VAL A 99 20.87 -11.22 -3.17
N PHE A 100 21.48 -10.30 -2.43
CA PHE A 100 21.23 -10.13 -1.00
C PHE A 100 20.26 -8.98 -0.80
N ASP A 101 19.14 -9.25 -0.16
CA ASP A 101 18.17 -8.23 0.24
C ASP A 101 17.80 -8.45 1.70
N PHE A 102 17.99 -7.41 2.50
CA PHE A 102 17.77 -7.45 3.94
C PHE A 102 16.32 -7.12 4.31
N ALA A 103 15.45 -6.86 3.33
CA ALA A 103 14.03 -6.64 3.52
C ALA A 103 13.22 -7.79 2.89
N PRO A 104 13.03 -8.92 3.61
CA PRO A 104 12.39 -10.12 3.05
C PRO A 104 10.99 -9.85 2.50
N ASP A 105 10.19 -9.04 3.19
CA ASP A 105 8.85 -8.63 2.74
C ASP A 105 8.90 -7.84 1.42
N ARG A 106 9.94 -7.01 1.22
CA ARG A 106 10.14 -6.24 -0.02
C ARG A 106 10.55 -7.17 -1.14
N THR A 107 11.53 -8.05 -0.94
CA THR A 107 11.97 -9.02 -1.95
C THR A 107 10.81 -9.86 -2.44
N LEU A 108 10.04 -10.41 -1.50
CA LEU A 108 8.84 -11.20 -1.79
C LEU A 108 7.80 -10.37 -2.53
N LYS A 109 7.54 -9.14 -2.07
CA LYS A 109 6.62 -8.22 -2.76
C LYS A 109 7.10 -7.88 -4.18
N MET A 110 8.38 -7.64 -4.41
CA MET A 110 8.92 -7.29 -5.74
C MET A 110 8.87 -8.49 -6.69
N VAL A 111 9.31 -9.66 -6.23
CA VAL A 111 9.22 -10.93 -6.96
C VAL A 111 7.78 -11.22 -7.34
N ALA A 112 6.88 -11.05 -6.40
CA ALA A 112 5.52 -11.48 -6.58
C ALA A 112 4.68 -10.41 -7.32
N GLN A 113 5.00 -9.13 -7.20
CA GLN A 113 4.52 -8.09 -8.12
C GLN A 113 5.03 -8.31 -9.54
N ALA A 114 6.23 -8.84 -9.73
CA ALA A 114 6.71 -9.21 -11.06
C ALA A 114 5.99 -10.44 -11.63
N ALA A 115 5.61 -11.41 -10.80
CA ALA A 115 4.70 -12.47 -11.22
C ALA A 115 3.30 -11.92 -11.59
N GLN A 116 2.84 -10.87 -10.92
CA GLN A 116 1.65 -10.09 -11.31
C GLN A 116 1.89 -9.20 -12.56
N LEU A 117 3.11 -8.81 -12.89
CA LEU A 117 3.39 -8.18 -14.19
C LEU A 117 3.13 -9.17 -15.34
N ASN A 118 3.33 -10.47 -15.09
CA ASN A 118 2.97 -11.56 -16.00
C ASN A 118 1.50 -12.02 -15.89
N THR A 119 0.78 -11.65 -14.82
CA THR A 119 -0.62 -12.05 -14.59
C THR A 119 -1.47 -10.87 -14.13
N LYS A 120 -2.42 -10.44 -14.98
CA LYS A 120 -3.15 -9.17 -14.83
C LYS A 120 -3.77 -8.99 -13.44
N ALA A 121 -3.70 -7.74 -12.95
CA ALA A 121 -4.23 -7.30 -11.67
C ALA A 121 -5.71 -7.70 -11.47
N GLY A 122 -6.00 -8.39 -10.36
CA GLY A 122 -7.34 -8.90 -10.00
C GLY A 122 -7.38 -10.43 -9.87
N SER A 123 -6.46 -11.13 -10.53
CA SER A 123 -6.32 -12.59 -10.42
C SER A 123 -5.32 -12.92 -9.32
N LEU A 124 -5.71 -12.75 -8.05
CA LEU A 124 -5.02 -13.43 -6.95
C LEU A 124 -5.55 -14.87 -6.94
N ASN A 125 -4.74 -15.86 -7.32
CA ASN A 125 -5.01 -17.33 -7.30
C ASN A 125 -5.40 -18.04 -8.61
N SER A 126 -5.22 -17.47 -9.81
CA SER A 126 -5.44 -18.28 -11.04
C SER A 126 -4.41 -19.42 -11.15
N PRO A 127 -4.79 -20.57 -11.75
CA PRO A 127 -3.87 -21.65 -12.06
C PRO A 127 -2.64 -21.17 -12.86
N ASP A 128 -2.84 -20.23 -13.78
CA ASP A 128 -1.77 -19.67 -14.61
C ASP A 128 -0.79 -18.83 -13.80
N GLN A 129 -1.28 -18.06 -12.82
CA GLN A 129 -0.41 -17.33 -11.89
C GLN A 129 0.41 -18.27 -11.01
N LYS A 130 -0.20 -19.36 -10.53
CA LYS A 130 0.52 -20.39 -9.77
C LYS A 130 1.61 -21.02 -10.61
N ALA A 131 1.34 -21.36 -11.87
CA ALA A 131 2.31 -21.91 -12.79
C ALA A 131 3.44 -20.91 -13.12
N ALA A 132 3.11 -19.64 -13.35
CA ALA A 132 4.09 -18.58 -13.61
C ALA A 132 4.99 -18.32 -12.38
N MET A 133 4.44 -18.31 -11.16
CA MET A 133 5.21 -18.19 -9.92
C MET A 133 6.08 -19.40 -9.65
N ALA A 134 5.57 -20.62 -9.88
CA ALA A 134 6.36 -21.84 -9.76
C ALA A 134 7.55 -21.84 -10.72
N THR A 135 7.30 -21.45 -11.98
CA THR A 135 8.36 -21.30 -12.99
C THR A 135 9.39 -20.25 -12.55
N PHE A 136 8.93 -19.09 -12.06
CA PHE A 136 9.82 -18.05 -11.58
C PHE A 136 10.67 -18.50 -10.38
N LEU A 137 10.08 -19.18 -9.40
CA LEU A 137 10.79 -19.69 -8.22
C LEU A 137 11.82 -20.78 -8.57
N ASN A 138 11.58 -21.57 -9.61
CA ASN A 138 12.59 -22.51 -10.13
C ASN A 138 13.83 -21.77 -10.67
N TYR A 139 13.66 -20.59 -11.27
CA TYR A 139 14.80 -19.78 -11.77
C TYR A 139 15.42 -18.87 -10.70
N CYS A 140 14.64 -18.43 -9.72
CA CYS A 140 15.08 -17.56 -8.64
C CYS A 140 14.70 -18.21 -7.30
N SER A 141 15.52 -19.17 -6.85
CA SER A 141 15.37 -19.77 -5.54
C SER A 141 15.55 -18.71 -4.46
N VAL A 142 14.44 -18.31 -3.82
CA VAL A 142 14.48 -17.36 -2.71
C VAL A 142 14.68 -18.16 -1.42
N ILE A 143 15.75 -17.82 -0.70
CA ILE A 143 16.08 -18.42 0.59
C ILE A 143 15.86 -17.35 1.66
N SER A 144 14.90 -17.56 2.55
CA SER A 144 14.71 -16.70 3.73
C SER A 144 15.52 -17.25 4.89
N ASN A 145 16.23 -16.38 5.62
CA ASN A 145 16.85 -16.71 6.88
C ASN A 145 16.00 -16.19 8.04
N ASP A 146 15.24 -17.08 8.67
CA ASP A 146 14.47 -16.80 9.90
C ASP A 146 15.08 -17.60 11.05
N ASN A 147 15.39 -16.93 12.17
CA ASN A 147 15.92 -17.57 13.40
C ASN A 147 17.08 -18.55 13.15
N SER A 148 18.07 -18.12 12.35
CA SER A 148 19.27 -18.90 12.00
C SER A 148 19.01 -20.16 11.15
N LYS A 149 17.82 -20.29 10.54
CA LYS A 149 17.50 -21.35 9.59
C LYS A 149 17.21 -20.77 8.22
N MET A 150 17.94 -21.25 7.22
CA MET A 150 17.67 -20.99 5.81
C MET A 150 16.58 -21.95 5.33
N ASN A 151 15.43 -21.41 4.94
CA ASN A 151 14.34 -22.20 4.34
C ASN A 151 14.11 -21.75 2.90
N ALA A 152 13.95 -22.71 2.00
CA ALA A 152 13.49 -22.42 0.65
C ALA A 152 12.03 -21.94 0.71
N ILE A 153 11.75 -20.84 0.02
CA ILE A 153 10.39 -20.29 -0.03
C ILE A 153 9.59 -21.06 -1.08
N ASP A 154 8.48 -21.68 -0.66
CA ASP A 154 7.54 -22.33 -1.57
C ASP A 154 6.53 -21.32 -2.18
N VAL A 155 5.90 -21.74 -3.29
CA VAL A 155 4.91 -20.95 -4.04
C VAL A 155 3.73 -20.54 -3.15
N GLU A 156 3.29 -21.41 -2.24
CA GLU A 156 2.14 -21.17 -1.36
C GLU A 156 2.45 -20.11 -0.30
N HIS A 157 3.65 -20.14 0.28
CA HIS A 157 4.16 -19.10 1.16
C HIS A 157 4.21 -17.75 0.44
N MET A 158 4.71 -17.71 -0.79
CA MET A 158 4.75 -16.48 -1.59
C MET A 158 3.35 -15.93 -1.90
N LEU A 159 2.39 -16.79 -2.29
CA LEU A 159 1.00 -16.38 -2.52
C LEU A 159 0.35 -15.81 -1.26
N ARG A 160 0.61 -16.43 -0.11
CA ARG A 160 0.12 -15.93 1.19
C ARG A 160 0.69 -14.55 1.49
N GLN A 161 1.97 -14.31 1.23
CA GLN A 161 2.62 -13.01 1.44
C GLN A 161 2.11 -11.95 0.45
N LEU A 162 1.86 -12.31 -0.81
CA LEU A 162 1.21 -11.44 -1.79
C LEU A 162 -0.15 -10.97 -1.32
N LYS A 163 -0.97 -11.91 -0.88
CA LYS A 163 -2.31 -11.63 -0.41
C LYS A 163 -2.26 -10.73 0.83
N ARG A 164 -1.33 -10.96 1.76
CA ARG A 164 -1.08 -10.06 2.90
C ARG A 164 -0.73 -8.65 2.45
N ALA A 165 0.18 -8.50 1.49
CA ALA A 165 0.57 -7.19 0.96
C ALA A 165 -0.58 -6.47 0.24
N ALA A 166 -1.42 -7.22 -0.50
CA ALA A 166 -2.64 -6.70 -1.12
C ALA A 166 -3.62 -6.20 -0.06
N VAL A 167 -3.85 -6.98 1.00
CA VAL A 167 -4.68 -6.58 2.15
C VAL A 167 -4.11 -5.34 2.84
N ASP A 168 -2.79 -5.28 3.07
CA ASP A 168 -2.14 -4.10 3.67
C ASP A 168 -2.33 -2.84 2.82
N LYS A 169 -2.26 -2.99 1.50
CA LYS A 169 -2.52 -1.90 0.57
C LYS A 169 -3.99 -1.46 0.65
N VAL A 170 -4.95 -2.39 0.65
CA VAL A 170 -6.38 -2.11 0.80
C VAL A 170 -6.67 -1.35 2.11
N VAL A 171 -6.07 -1.77 3.23
CA VAL A 171 -6.26 -1.09 4.52
C VAL A 171 -5.60 0.28 4.54
N SER A 172 -4.34 0.39 4.10
CA SER A 172 -3.60 1.66 4.12
C SER A 172 -4.18 2.73 3.18
N THR A 173 -4.85 2.33 2.10
CA THR A 173 -5.58 3.25 1.21
C THR A 173 -7.03 3.48 1.60
N GLY A 174 -7.50 2.92 2.73
CA GLY A 174 -8.87 3.12 3.20
C GLY A 174 -9.90 2.52 2.24
N PHE A 175 -9.63 1.32 1.73
CA PHE A 175 -10.44 0.57 0.77
C PHE A 175 -10.50 1.24 -0.63
N ASP A 176 -9.61 2.21 -0.89
CA ASP A 176 -9.41 2.80 -2.21
C ASP A 176 -8.36 2.01 -3.02
N ASP A 177 -8.51 0.69 -3.16
CA ASP A 177 -7.58 -0.15 -3.95
C ASP A 177 -8.33 -1.21 -4.77
N THR A 178 -7.78 -1.55 -5.94
CA THR A 178 -8.39 -2.49 -6.88
C THR A 178 -8.37 -3.94 -6.38
N ASN A 179 -7.43 -4.30 -5.50
CA ASN A 179 -7.33 -5.65 -4.95
C ASN A 179 -8.49 -6.03 -4.02
N LEU A 180 -9.37 -5.08 -3.69
CA LEU A 180 -10.59 -5.34 -2.94
C LEU A 180 -11.67 -6.04 -3.80
N TYR A 181 -11.54 -6.01 -5.13
CA TYR A 181 -12.58 -6.47 -6.05
C TYR A 181 -12.13 -7.68 -6.87
N THR A 182 -13.08 -8.53 -7.23
CA THR A 182 -12.85 -9.73 -8.03
C THR A 182 -12.94 -9.48 -9.54
N ASP A 183 -12.52 -10.48 -10.32
CA ASP A 183 -12.68 -10.49 -11.77
C ASP A 183 -14.11 -10.81 -12.23
N GLU A 184 -15.06 -11.06 -11.32
CA GLU A 184 -16.49 -11.17 -11.66
C GLU A 184 -17.01 -9.90 -12.36
N LEU A 185 -16.35 -8.76 -12.14
CA LEU A 185 -16.60 -7.50 -12.86
C LEU A 185 -16.35 -7.58 -14.37
N LEU A 186 -15.76 -8.66 -14.89
CA LEU A 186 -15.55 -8.90 -16.33
C LEU A 186 -16.62 -9.82 -16.93
N ARG A 187 -17.46 -10.44 -16.09
CA ARG A 187 -18.46 -11.46 -16.48
C ARG A 187 -19.84 -11.00 -16.03
N LEU A 188 -20.38 -10.01 -16.75
CA LEU A 188 -21.64 -9.35 -16.39
C LEU A 188 -22.76 -9.69 -17.37
N ASN A 189 -23.97 -9.84 -16.82
CA ASN A 189 -25.19 -9.90 -17.61
C ASN A 189 -25.88 -8.52 -17.67
N GLU A 190 -26.96 -8.41 -18.43
CA GLU A 190 -27.72 -7.15 -18.58
C GLU A 190 -28.30 -6.64 -17.25
N ALA A 191 -28.73 -7.54 -16.37
CA ALA A 191 -29.25 -7.16 -15.06
C ALA A 191 -28.15 -6.54 -14.17
N ASP A 192 -26.94 -7.08 -14.22
CA ASP A 192 -25.79 -6.55 -13.50
C ASP A 192 -25.41 -5.16 -14.00
N ILE A 193 -25.43 -4.95 -15.32
CA ILE A 193 -25.16 -3.65 -15.95
C ILE A 193 -26.21 -2.62 -15.49
N GLN A 194 -27.48 -3.01 -15.46
CA GLN A 194 -28.55 -2.13 -14.98
C GLN A 194 -28.38 -1.78 -13.51
N ASP A 195 -28.09 -2.78 -12.64
CA ASP A 195 -27.81 -2.54 -11.22
C ASP A 195 -26.66 -1.52 -11.07
N PHE A 196 -25.56 -1.65 -11.84
CA PHE A 196 -24.46 -0.68 -11.82
C PHE A 196 -24.86 0.72 -12.29
N ASN A 197 -25.70 0.84 -13.31
CA ASN A 197 -26.22 2.13 -13.77
C ASN A 197 -27.11 2.78 -12.71
N ASP A 198 -27.94 2.01 -12.01
CA ASP A 198 -28.79 2.49 -10.92
C ASP A 198 -27.93 2.96 -9.74
N LEU A 199 -26.93 2.17 -9.35
CA LEU A 199 -25.97 2.57 -8.31
C LEU A 199 -25.19 3.82 -8.71
N LYS A 200 -24.78 3.93 -9.98
CA LYS A 200 -24.12 5.12 -10.53
C LYS A 200 -25.04 6.34 -10.48
N ALA A 201 -26.34 6.20 -10.71
CA ALA A 201 -27.29 7.30 -10.59
C ALA A 201 -27.39 7.77 -9.12
N ILE A 202 -27.52 6.82 -8.19
CA ILE A 202 -27.55 7.12 -6.75
C ILE A 202 -26.26 7.83 -6.31
N ILE A 203 -25.09 7.27 -6.63
CA ILE A 203 -23.79 7.87 -6.28
C ILE A 203 -23.53 9.16 -7.06
N GLY A 204 -23.98 9.27 -8.31
CA GLY A 204 -23.81 10.43 -9.18
C GLY A 204 -24.68 11.63 -8.78
N THR A 205 -25.80 11.39 -8.09
CA THR A 205 -26.53 12.44 -7.37
C THR A 205 -25.82 12.85 -6.07
N SER A 206 -24.89 12.03 -5.56
CA SER A 206 -24.02 12.39 -4.45
C SER A 206 -22.90 13.33 -4.90
N LYS A 207 -22.56 14.31 -4.07
CA LYS A 207 -21.58 15.37 -4.38
C LYS A 207 -20.12 14.87 -4.26
N GLN A 208 -19.76 13.69 -4.73
CA GLN A 208 -18.37 13.18 -4.67
C GLN A 208 -17.43 13.83 -5.72
N GLU A 209 -16.11 13.70 -5.52
CA GLU A 209 -15.09 14.08 -6.52
C GLU A 209 -15.29 13.30 -7.83
N LYS A 210 -15.67 14.02 -8.88
CA LYS A 210 -15.85 13.47 -10.22
C LYS A 210 -14.49 13.10 -10.79
N LYS A 211 -14.13 11.81 -10.76
CA LYS A 211 -13.41 11.27 -11.92
C LYS A 211 -14.43 11.18 -13.06
N PRO A 212 -14.11 11.59 -14.30
CA PRO A 212 -15.07 11.53 -15.39
C PRO A 212 -15.53 10.08 -15.57
N LEU A 213 -16.79 9.82 -15.20
CA LEU A 213 -17.47 8.55 -15.38
C LEU A 213 -18.17 8.54 -16.75
N ASP A 214 -17.45 8.98 -17.79
CA ASP A 214 -17.98 9.20 -19.14
C ASP A 214 -17.88 7.93 -19.99
N VAL A 215 -18.41 6.83 -19.44
CA VAL A 215 -18.55 5.56 -20.16
C VAL A 215 -19.92 4.98 -19.79
N THR A 216 -20.76 4.77 -20.81
CA THR A 216 -21.95 3.94 -20.76
C THR A 216 -21.52 2.47 -20.62
N ILE A 217 -22.04 1.78 -19.62
CA ILE A 217 -21.82 0.34 -19.46
C ILE A 217 -22.78 -0.35 -20.44
N ASN A 218 -22.25 -0.96 -21.50
CA ASN A 218 -23.02 -1.38 -22.66
C ASN A 218 -22.63 -2.74 -23.25
N ASN A 219 -21.60 -3.42 -22.73
CA ASN A 219 -21.23 -4.76 -23.21
C ASN A 219 -21.56 -5.85 -22.20
N GLN A 220 -22.15 -6.93 -22.71
CA GLN A 220 -22.26 -8.22 -22.03
C GLN A 220 -20.87 -8.84 -21.86
N GLY A 221 -20.66 -9.62 -20.80
CA GLY A 221 -19.37 -10.17 -20.40
C GLY A 221 -18.66 -11.02 -21.47
N PHE A 222 -17.39 -11.34 -21.22
CA PHE A 222 -16.60 -12.25 -22.06
C PHE A 222 -16.84 -13.70 -21.64
N ASP A 223 -16.96 -14.61 -22.62
CA ASP A 223 -16.79 -16.04 -22.34
C ASP A 223 -15.30 -16.41 -22.22
N ASP A 224 -15.02 -17.59 -21.70
CA ASP A 224 -13.64 -18.03 -21.43
C ASP A 224 -12.83 -18.26 -22.71
N GLU A 225 -13.48 -18.59 -23.84
CA GLU A 225 -12.82 -18.85 -25.13
C GLU A 225 -12.42 -17.55 -25.84
N GLU A 226 -13.30 -16.55 -25.86
CA GLU A 226 -13.01 -15.20 -26.31
C GLU A 226 -11.86 -14.61 -25.49
N TRP A 227 -11.84 -14.87 -24.17
CA TRP A 227 -10.78 -14.39 -23.26
C TRP A 227 -9.42 -14.90 -23.68
N GLN A 228 -9.33 -16.20 -23.90
CA GLN A 228 -8.08 -16.83 -24.28
C GLN A 228 -7.59 -16.35 -25.65
N LYS A 229 -8.51 -16.21 -26.63
CA LYS A 229 -8.19 -15.68 -27.97
C LYS A 229 -7.61 -14.26 -27.90
N ALA A 230 -8.22 -13.38 -27.10
CA ALA A 230 -7.72 -12.01 -26.93
C ALA A 230 -6.35 -11.97 -26.20
N LEU A 231 -6.12 -12.84 -25.22
CA LEU A 231 -4.83 -12.96 -24.54
C LEU A 231 -3.71 -13.44 -25.46
N ASP A 232 -3.99 -14.44 -26.29
CA ASP A 232 -3.00 -14.97 -27.23
C ASP A 232 -2.72 -13.99 -28.37
N ALA A 233 -3.72 -13.20 -28.79
CA ALA A 233 -3.54 -12.08 -29.71
C ALA A 233 -2.66 -10.96 -29.13
N GLU A 234 -2.80 -10.61 -27.84
CA GLU A 234 -1.98 -9.57 -27.18
C GLU A 234 -0.47 -9.93 -27.22
N LYS A 235 -0.12 -11.22 -27.17
CA LYS A 235 1.28 -11.70 -27.23
C LYS A 235 1.93 -11.47 -28.61
N LYS A 236 1.12 -11.34 -29.67
CA LYS A 236 1.62 -11.08 -31.03
C LYS A 236 1.99 -9.62 -31.22
N LYS A 237 3.03 -9.35 -32.02
CA LYS A 237 3.41 -7.98 -32.42
C LYS A 237 2.25 -7.34 -33.20
N PRO A 238 2.00 -6.02 -33.07
CA PRO A 238 0.87 -5.35 -33.73
C PRO A 238 0.76 -5.62 -35.25
N LYS A 239 1.91 -5.72 -35.94
CA LYS A 239 1.98 -5.99 -37.39
C LYS A 239 1.65 -7.43 -37.81
N GLN A 240 1.51 -8.34 -36.86
CA GLN A 240 1.27 -9.78 -37.08
C GLN A 240 -0.14 -10.21 -36.68
N ARG A 241 -0.98 -9.26 -36.24
CA ARG A 241 -2.34 -9.52 -35.79
C ARG A 241 -3.28 -9.54 -36.98
N THR A 242 -4.13 -10.54 -37.04
CA THR A 242 -5.27 -10.57 -37.95
C THR A 242 -6.32 -9.54 -37.52
N PRO A 243 -7.25 -9.15 -38.42
CA PRO A 243 -8.37 -8.27 -38.05
C PRO A 243 -9.20 -8.82 -36.88
N GLU A 244 -9.50 -10.12 -36.87
CA GLU A 244 -10.24 -10.79 -35.79
C GLU A 244 -9.49 -10.74 -34.44
N GLU A 245 -8.17 -10.92 -34.46
CA GLU A 245 -7.33 -10.82 -33.27
C GLU A 245 -7.26 -9.39 -32.73
N GLN A 246 -7.24 -8.39 -33.61
CA GLN A 246 -7.26 -7.00 -33.21
C GLN A 246 -8.62 -6.61 -32.62
N GLU A 247 -9.73 -7.08 -33.20
CA GLU A 247 -11.08 -6.89 -32.67
C GLU A 247 -11.26 -7.54 -31.29
N ALA A 248 -10.72 -8.75 -31.08
CA ALA A 248 -10.72 -9.41 -29.77
C ALA A 248 -9.94 -8.62 -28.70
N ILE A 249 -8.80 -8.02 -29.07
CA ILE A 249 -8.03 -7.14 -28.17
C ILE A 249 -8.80 -5.86 -27.85
N ASP A 250 -9.46 -5.26 -28.85
CA ASP A 250 -10.21 -4.03 -28.67
C ASP A 250 -11.42 -4.25 -27.76
N LYS A 251 -12.17 -5.35 -27.96
CA LYS A 251 -13.26 -5.80 -27.07
C LYS A 251 -12.75 -6.04 -25.63
N LEU A 252 -11.60 -6.69 -25.47
CA LEU A 252 -10.96 -6.90 -24.17
C LEU A 252 -10.55 -5.57 -23.51
N ASN A 253 -10.03 -4.62 -24.27
CA ASN A 253 -9.64 -3.30 -23.75
C ASN A 253 -10.87 -2.47 -23.34
N GLU A 254 -11.97 -2.55 -24.07
CA GLU A 254 -13.25 -1.97 -23.67
C GLU A 254 -13.75 -2.56 -22.36
N LEU A 255 -13.71 -3.89 -22.20
CA LEU A 255 -14.08 -4.54 -20.94
C LEU A 255 -13.19 -4.11 -19.77
N LYS A 256 -11.87 -3.98 -19.98
CA LYS A 256 -10.96 -3.43 -18.96
C LYS A 256 -11.33 -1.99 -18.58
N LYS A 257 -11.74 -1.16 -19.55
CA LYS A 257 -12.23 0.20 -19.28
C LYS A 257 -13.52 0.16 -18.47
N GLN A 258 -14.47 -0.70 -18.84
CA GLN A 258 -15.70 -0.91 -18.10
C GLN A 258 -15.43 -1.37 -16.66
N LYS A 259 -14.55 -2.36 -16.45
CA LYS A 259 -14.11 -2.82 -15.13
C LYS A 259 -13.60 -1.66 -14.28
N LYS A 260 -12.77 -0.78 -14.84
CA LYS A 260 -12.27 0.42 -14.13
C LYS A 260 -13.41 1.37 -13.74
N THR A 261 -14.37 1.59 -14.62
CA THR A 261 -15.58 2.39 -14.33
C THR A 261 -16.38 1.78 -13.18
N MET A 262 -16.60 0.46 -13.20
CA MET A 262 -17.34 -0.23 -12.15
C MET A 262 -16.62 -0.24 -10.81
N ILE A 263 -15.31 -0.47 -10.80
CA ILE A 263 -14.48 -0.28 -9.60
C ILE A 263 -14.61 1.15 -9.08
N SER A 264 -14.68 2.16 -9.95
CA SER A 264 -14.90 3.54 -9.53
C SER A 264 -16.28 3.76 -8.90
N ILE A 265 -17.32 3.08 -9.40
CA ILE A 265 -18.68 3.11 -8.81
C ILE A 265 -18.65 2.43 -7.43
N LEU A 266 -18.09 1.21 -7.33
CA LEU A 266 -17.96 0.50 -6.05
C LEU A 266 -17.08 1.25 -5.04
N ARG A 267 -16.02 1.91 -5.49
CA ARG A 267 -15.22 2.82 -4.63
C ARG A 267 -16.07 3.90 -3.99
N GLY A 268 -17.10 4.38 -4.70
CA GLY A 268 -18.09 5.30 -4.17
C GLY A 268 -18.87 4.77 -2.95
N ILE A 269 -18.79 3.49 -2.60
CA ILE A 269 -19.33 2.94 -1.35
C ILE A 269 -18.23 2.33 -0.47
N SER A 270 -17.23 1.68 -1.05
CA SER A 270 -16.18 0.95 -0.32
C SER A 270 -15.36 1.81 0.63
N ILE A 271 -15.04 3.05 0.25
CA ILE A 271 -14.18 3.93 1.06
C ILE A 271 -14.78 4.30 2.43
N ARG A 272 -16.09 4.08 2.61
CA ARG A 272 -16.84 4.35 3.85
C ARG A 272 -16.79 3.16 4.82
N ILE A 273 -16.59 1.95 4.29
CA ILE A 273 -16.60 0.69 5.05
C ILE A 273 -15.59 0.70 6.20
N PRO A 274 -14.33 1.15 6.03
CA PRO A 274 -13.35 1.19 7.12
C PRO A 274 -13.82 1.94 8.38
N MET A 275 -14.48 3.09 8.20
CA MET A 275 -14.99 3.89 9.32
C MET A 275 -16.11 3.16 10.08
N MET A 276 -17.02 2.53 9.35
CA MET A 276 -18.08 1.72 9.96
C MET A 276 -17.51 0.50 10.70
N ILE A 277 -16.50 -0.17 10.14
CA ILE A 277 -15.80 -1.28 10.81
C ILE A 277 -15.09 -0.80 12.09
N PHE A 278 -14.47 0.36 12.05
CA PHE A 278 -13.80 0.96 13.21
C PHE A 278 -14.81 1.31 14.31
N GLY A 279 -15.91 1.97 13.96
CA GLY A 279 -16.94 2.41 14.93
C GLY A 279 -17.88 1.31 15.41
N ALA A 280 -17.94 0.17 14.74
CA ALA A 280 -18.88 -0.89 15.09
C ALA A 280 -18.54 -1.53 16.45
N ASN A 281 -19.57 -1.76 17.27
CA ASN A 281 -19.43 -2.43 18.56
C ASN A 281 -19.41 -3.95 18.38
N ILE A 282 -18.25 -4.49 18.01
CA ILE A 282 -18.05 -5.90 17.67
C ILE A 282 -16.87 -6.46 18.46
N ASP A 283 -16.95 -7.70 18.95
CA ASP A 283 -15.78 -8.37 19.53
C ASP A 283 -14.63 -8.40 18.53
N ALA A 284 -13.41 -8.09 18.99
CA ALA A 284 -12.27 -7.87 18.10
C ALA A 284 -11.83 -9.13 17.32
N ASP A 285 -12.23 -10.30 17.78
CA ASP A 285 -11.86 -11.59 17.18
C ASP A 285 -13.02 -12.16 16.32
N LYS A 286 -14.15 -11.45 16.26
CA LYS A 286 -15.29 -11.82 15.41
C LYS A 286 -15.02 -11.39 13.97
N GLU A 287 -15.11 -12.35 13.05
CA GLU A 287 -14.90 -12.11 11.63
C GLU A 287 -16.01 -11.23 11.04
N ILE A 288 -15.60 -10.17 10.33
CA ILE A 288 -16.48 -9.30 9.55
C ILE A 288 -16.41 -9.79 8.11
N THR A 289 -17.48 -10.44 7.66
CA THR A 289 -17.63 -10.98 6.32
C THR A 289 -18.56 -10.10 5.50
N LEU A 290 -18.52 -10.24 4.17
CA LEU A 290 -19.48 -9.58 3.28
C LEU A 290 -20.94 -9.90 3.62
N ARG A 291 -21.21 -11.09 4.18
CA ARG A 291 -22.56 -11.54 4.56
C ARG A 291 -23.06 -10.90 5.86
N ASN A 292 -22.20 -10.80 6.87
CA ASN A 292 -22.60 -10.31 8.19
C ASN A 292 -22.37 -8.81 8.40
N PHE A 293 -21.50 -8.17 7.61
CA PHE A 293 -21.13 -6.75 7.75
C PHE A 293 -22.36 -5.84 7.86
N VAL A 294 -23.32 -6.05 6.96
CA VAL A 294 -24.57 -5.30 6.88
C VAL A 294 -25.42 -5.41 8.15
N ASN A 295 -25.32 -6.52 8.88
CA ASN A 295 -26.04 -6.75 10.13
C ASN A 295 -25.25 -6.28 11.36
N LEU A 296 -23.93 -6.14 11.24
CA LEU A 296 -23.05 -5.69 12.32
C LEU A 296 -23.00 -4.16 12.45
N VAL A 297 -23.32 -3.44 11.39
CA VAL A 297 -23.41 -1.98 11.40
C VAL A 297 -24.83 -1.55 11.73
N ASP A 298 -25.01 -0.68 12.72
CA ASP A 298 -26.31 -0.13 13.09
C ASP A 298 -26.86 0.83 12.01
N GLU A 299 -28.17 1.06 12.02
CA GLU A 299 -28.83 1.91 10.99
C GLU A 299 -28.37 3.36 11.03
N LYS A 300 -28.06 3.90 12.22
CA LYS A 300 -27.61 5.29 12.36
C LYS A 300 -26.25 5.47 11.68
N SER A 301 -25.31 4.58 11.96
CA SER A 301 -24.00 4.57 11.29
C SER A 301 -24.12 4.34 9.79
N TRP A 302 -25.00 3.44 9.35
CA TRP A 302 -25.21 3.21 7.91
C TRP A 302 -25.71 4.47 7.20
N ASN A 303 -26.75 5.11 7.73
CA ASN A 303 -27.35 6.31 7.14
C ASN A 303 -26.42 7.54 7.21
N GLU A 304 -25.57 7.61 8.23
CA GLU A 304 -24.59 8.69 8.40
C GLU A 304 -23.48 8.64 7.35
N PHE A 305 -22.95 7.45 7.06
CA PHE A 305 -21.77 7.33 6.20
C PHE A 305 -22.08 6.91 4.77
N MET A 306 -23.08 6.07 4.51
CA MET A 306 -23.41 5.63 3.15
C MET A 306 -24.07 6.73 2.32
N PRO A 307 -23.89 6.73 0.98
CA PRO A 307 -24.62 7.68 0.14
C PRO A 307 -26.14 7.54 0.32
N PRO A 308 -26.90 8.64 0.33
CA PRO A 308 -28.35 8.58 0.37
C PRO A 308 -28.90 7.67 -0.72
N GLY A 309 -29.80 6.74 -0.36
CA GLY A 309 -30.36 5.75 -1.30
C GLY A 309 -29.58 4.44 -1.41
N VAL A 310 -28.37 4.33 -0.84
CA VAL A 310 -27.64 3.05 -0.76
C VAL A 310 -28.13 2.27 0.46
N THR A 311 -29.10 1.38 0.24
CA THR A 311 -29.62 0.50 1.29
C THR A 311 -28.72 -0.70 1.54
N LYS A 312 -28.95 -1.35 2.68
CA LYS A 312 -28.31 -2.61 3.09
C LYS A 312 -28.56 -3.74 2.07
N GLU A 313 -29.77 -3.80 1.53
CA GLU A 313 -30.20 -4.76 0.50
C GLU A 313 -29.49 -4.48 -0.83
N LEU A 314 -29.37 -3.19 -1.20
CA LEU A 314 -28.65 -2.79 -2.40
C LEU A 314 -27.17 -3.20 -2.30
N PHE A 315 -26.52 -2.95 -1.17
CA PHE A 315 -25.12 -3.37 -0.95
C PHE A 315 -24.94 -4.88 -1.12
N LYS A 316 -25.87 -5.71 -0.63
CA LYS A 316 -25.81 -7.17 -0.76
C LYS A 316 -25.74 -7.61 -2.23
N LYS A 317 -26.46 -6.94 -3.14
CA LYS A 317 -26.38 -7.24 -4.59
C LYS A 317 -24.97 -7.09 -5.16
N PHE A 318 -24.22 -6.09 -4.69
CA PHE A 318 -22.86 -5.81 -5.15
C PHE A 318 -21.77 -6.57 -4.40
N SER A 319 -22.11 -7.21 -3.28
CA SER A 319 -21.14 -7.90 -2.42
C SER A 319 -20.37 -9.01 -3.15
N LYS A 320 -20.97 -9.63 -4.18
CA LYS A 320 -20.31 -10.66 -5.02
C LYS A 320 -19.05 -10.16 -5.74
N TYR A 321 -18.99 -8.86 -6.05
CA TYR A 321 -17.83 -8.25 -6.73
C TYR A 321 -16.66 -7.93 -5.80
N TYR A 322 -16.76 -8.22 -4.50
CA TYR A 322 -15.69 -8.03 -3.53
C TYR A 322 -14.95 -9.34 -3.29
N ASP A 323 -13.63 -9.26 -3.17
CA ASP A 323 -12.83 -10.40 -2.74
C ASP A 323 -13.12 -10.65 -1.25
N ALA A 324 -13.83 -11.75 -0.96
CA ALA A 324 -14.29 -12.07 0.37
C ALA A 324 -13.14 -12.26 1.37
N GLU A 325 -12.03 -12.84 0.93
CA GLU A 325 -10.89 -13.11 1.79
C GLU A 325 -10.13 -11.82 2.10
N VAL A 326 -9.91 -10.97 1.09
CA VAL A 326 -9.29 -9.66 1.26
C VAL A 326 -10.16 -8.78 2.15
N PHE A 327 -11.49 -8.79 1.96
CA PHE A 327 -12.43 -8.02 2.77
C PHE A 327 -12.38 -8.41 4.25
N VAL A 328 -12.44 -9.72 4.55
CA VAL A 328 -12.40 -10.25 5.92
C VAL A 328 -11.08 -9.89 6.61
N GLU A 329 -9.95 -10.14 5.96
CA GLU A 329 -8.62 -9.85 6.51
C GLU A 329 -8.40 -8.35 6.71
N ALA A 330 -8.85 -7.51 5.77
CA ALA A 330 -8.77 -6.07 5.89
C ALA A 330 -9.60 -5.55 7.07
N GLY A 331 -10.83 -6.08 7.24
CA GLY A 331 -11.69 -5.77 8.38
C GLY A 331 -11.06 -6.17 9.71
N LEU A 332 -10.53 -7.39 9.81
CA LEU A 332 -9.81 -7.89 10.98
C LEU A 332 -8.60 -7.01 11.34
N LYS A 333 -7.83 -6.55 10.35
CA LYS A 333 -6.69 -5.64 10.59
C LYS A 333 -7.13 -4.31 11.19
N ILE A 334 -8.20 -3.70 10.69
CA ILE A 334 -8.74 -2.45 11.26
C ILE A 334 -9.17 -2.67 12.72
N ARG A 335 -9.89 -3.77 13.01
CA ARG A 335 -10.31 -4.14 14.38
C ARG A 335 -9.13 -4.39 15.31
N ARG A 336 -8.10 -5.10 14.84
CA ARG A 336 -6.86 -5.35 15.60
C ARG A 336 -6.14 -4.05 15.93
N LYS A 337 -6.05 -3.10 14.99
CA LYS A 337 -5.48 -1.77 15.24
C LYS A 337 -6.29 -1.00 16.30
N ALA A 338 -7.62 -1.02 16.21
CA ALA A 338 -8.49 -0.39 17.22
C ALA A 338 -8.29 -1.03 18.62
N LYS A 339 -8.31 -2.36 18.71
CA LYS A 339 -8.03 -3.10 19.97
C LYS A 339 -6.63 -2.79 20.53
N ALA A 340 -5.64 -2.65 19.65
CA ALA A 340 -4.27 -2.31 20.04
C ALA A 340 -4.15 -0.87 20.57
N ALA A 341 -4.96 0.05 20.06
CA ALA A 341 -5.09 1.39 20.64
C ALA A 341 -5.74 1.32 22.03
N ASP A 342 -6.76 0.49 22.21
CA ASP A 342 -7.43 0.33 23.50
C ASP A 342 -6.54 -0.27 24.59
N LYS A 343 -5.62 -1.15 24.20
CA LYS A 343 -4.65 -1.79 25.09
C LYS A 343 -3.33 -1.03 25.24
N SER A 344 -3.23 0.20 24.71
CA SER A 344 -2.01 1.00 24.82
C SER A 344 -1.61 1.23 26.28
N SER A 345 -0.30 1.24 26.53
CA SER A 345 0.28 1.40 27.88
C SER A 345 0.08 2.81 28.43
N SER A 346 -0.06 3.80 27.55
CA SER A 346 -0.30 5.20 27.90
C SER A 346 -1.41 5.82 27.05
N VAL A 347 -2.07 6.85 27.60
CA VAL A 347 -3.08 7.64 26.88
C VAL A 347 -2.47 8.32 25.64
N LYS A 348 -1.20 8.75 25.71
CA LYS A 348 -0.45 9.31 24.58
C LYS A 348 -0.35 8.32 23.43
N GLU A 349 0.12 7.10 23.72
CA GLU A 349 0.24 6.02 22.73
C GLU A 349 -1.13 5.66 22.14
N ARG A 350 -2.20 5.68 22.94
CA ARG A 350 -3.57 5.49 22.46
C ARG A 350 -3.98 6.55 21.44
N VAL A 351 -3.72 7.84 21.73
CA VAL A 351 -4.01 8.95 20.80
C VAL A 351 -3.25 8.78 19.49
N MET A 352 -1.96 8.44 19.55
CA MET A 352 -1.13 8.21 18.36
C MET A 352 -1.68 7.07 17.49
N LYS A 353 -1.98 5.91 18.08
CA LYS A 353 -2.55 4.78 17.33
C LYS A 353 -3.92 5.10 16.72
N ILE A 354 -4.76 5.87 17.42
CA ILE A 354 -6.05 6.33 16.84
C ILE A 354 -5.78 7.25 15.65
N ALA A 355 -4.87 8.21 15.77
CA ALA A 355 -4.51 9.10 14.68
C ALA A 355 -3.99 8.33 13.45
N ASP A 356 -3.16 7.31 13.65
CA ASP A 356 -2.65 6.44 12.58
C ASP A 356 -3.75 5.65 11.86
N ILE A 357 -4.76 5.18 12.60
CA ILE A 357 -5.92 4.52 11.99
C ILE A 357 -6.68 5.53 11.12
N PHE A 358 -7.00 6.71 11.65
CA PHE A 358 -7.74 7.74 10.93
C PHE A 358 -6.99 8.28 9.71
N ALA A 359 -5.65 8.27 9.73
CA ALA A 359 -4.83 8.66 8.59
C ALA A 359 -5.01 7.76 7.36
N THR A 360 -5.50 6.52 7.54
CA THR A 360 -5.78 5.61 6.43
C THR A 360 -7.16 5.83 5.79
N PHE A 361 -8.09 6.50 6.49
CA PHE A 361 -9.44 6.69 5.99
C PHE A 361 -9.50 7.73 4.88
N LYS A 362 -10.50 7.61 4.02
CA LYS A 362 -10.79 8.56 2.94
C LYS A 362 -12.01 9.38 3.28
N ASN A 363 -12.03 10.62 2.78
CA ASN A 363 -13.22 11.46 2.86
C ASN A 363 -14.37 10.72 2.15
N PRO A 364 -15.51 10.50 2.81
CA PRO A 364 -16.62 9.78 2.20
C PRO A 364 -17.23 10.60 1.05
N ASP A 365 -17.25 11.93 1.15
CA ASP A 365 -17.76 12.83 0.10
C ASP A 365 -17.04 14.20 0.14
N LYS A 366 -17.43 15.15 -0.71
CA LYS A 366 -16.79 16.48 -0.76
C LYS A 366 -17.13 17.38 0.43
N GLU A 367 -18.28 17.19 1.06
CA GLU A 367 -18.76 18.03 2.16
C GLU A 367 -18.26 17.50 3.51
N THR A 368 -18.02 16.19 3.58
CA THR A 368 -17.48 15.50 4.75
C THR A 368 -15.96 15.36 4.66
N VAL A 369 -15.26 16.28 5.31
CA VAL A 369 -13.79 16.25 5.39
C VAL A 369 -13.35 15.61 6.70
N LEU A 370 -12.64 14.48 6.60
CA LEU A 370 -11.89 13.93 7.73
C LEU A 370 -10.60 14.73 7.89
N THR A 371 -10.63 15.73 8.77
CA THR A 371 -9.48 16.62 8.97
C THR A 371 -8.25 15.82 9.41
N PRO A 372 -7.13 15.87 8.66
CA PRO A 372 -5.94 15.11 9.01
C PRO A 372 -5.35 15.51 10.37
N TRP A 373 -4.74 14.55 11.07
CA TRP A 373 -4.18 14.75 12.41
C TRP A 373 -3.20 15.93 12.51
N LYS A 374 -2.35 16.10 11.48
CA LYS A 374 -1.44 17.23 11.35
C LYS A 374 -2.16 18.57 11.35
N VAL A 375 -3.26 18.68 10.61
CA VAL A 375 -4.08 19.90 10.51
C VAL A 375 -4.76 20.18 11.84
N VAL A 376 -5.30 19.13 12.50
CA VAL A 376 -5.92 19.26 13.82
C VAL A 376 -4.93 19.79 14.85
N ASN A 377 -3.72 19.23 14.91
CA ASN A 377 -2.67 19.70 15.82
C ASN A 377 -2.31 21.15 15.52
N ARG A 378 -2.00 21.47 14.25
CA ARG A 378 -1.63 22.83 13.86
C ARG A 378 -2.72 23.83 14.24
N HIS A 379 -3.97 23.54 13.91
CA HIS A 379 -5.09 24.44 14.18
C HIS A 379 -5.31 24.66 15.67
N LEU A 380 -5.32 23.60 16.51
CA LEU A 380 -5.51 23.76 17.96
C LEU A 380 -4.32 24.49 18.61
N ILE A 381 -3.09 24.21 18.20
CA ILE A 381 -1.90 24.88 18.72
C ILE A 381 -1.87 26.36 18.31
N GLU A 382 -2.20 26.68 17.06
CA GLU A 382 -2.23 28.06 16.55
C GLU A 382 -3.39 28.89 17.12
N THR A 383 -4.44 28.26 17.65
CA THR A 383 -5.61 28.97 18.23
C THR A 383 -5.57 29.01 19.75
N LEU A 384 -5.50 27.84 20.40
CA LEU A 384 -5.63 27.68 21.84
C LEU A 384 -4.30 27.38 22.53
N GLY A 385 -3.30 26.87 21.80
CA GLY A 385 -2.10 26.27 22.38
C GLY A 385 -2.36 24.83 22.85
N GLY A 386 -1.51 24.32 23.73
CA GLY A 386 -1.56 22.96 24.26
C GLY A 386 -0.40 22.07 23.80
N GLU A 387 -0.54 20.78 24.02
CA GLU A 387 0.36 19.71 23.67
C GLU A 387 0.24 19.36 22.18
N SER A 388 1.38 19.36 21.48
CA SER A 388 1.52 18.94 20.08
C SER A 388 2.10 17.54 19.98
N PHE A 389 1.58 16.77 19.02
CA PHE A 389 2.08 15.46 18.61
C PHE A 389 3.01 15.51 17.39
N PHE A 390 3.60 16.67 17.13
CA PHE A 390 4.53 16.91 16.02
C PHE A 390 5.77 17.65 16.48
N ASP A 391 6.83 17.55 15.67
CA ASP A 391 8.04 18.36 15.79
C ASP A 391 7.77 19.87 15.59
N GLU A 392 8.79 20.70 15.81
CA GLU A 392 8.62 22.17 15.82
C GLU A 392 8.09 22.72 14.50
N LYS A 393 8.46 22.09 13.38
CA LYS A 393 8.10 22.49 12.02
C LYS A 393 6.82 21.81 11.53
N PHE A 394 6.23 20.93 12.33
CA PHE A 394 5.13 20.05 11.92
C PHE A 394 5.47 19.23 10.68
N GLU A 395 6.73 18.86 10.46
CA GLU A 395 7.15 17.99 9.36
C GLU A 395 6.91 16.52 9.72
N TYR A 396 7.20 16.13 10.95
CA TYR A 396 7.17 14.74 11.41
C TYR A 396 6.25 14.59 12.63
N ALA A 397 5.41 13.55 12.60
CA ALA A 397 4.65 13.12 13.78
C ALA A 397 5.62 12.48 14.79
N LEU A 398 5.34 12.64 16.07
CA LEU A 398 6.16 12.04 17.13
C LEU A 398 6.20 10.51 17.01
N HIS A 399 7.31 9.92 17.39
CA HIS A 399 7.51 8.49 17.48
C HIS A 399 7.29 7.95 18.90
N ASP A 400 7.16 6.62 19.00
CA ASP A 400 7.02 5.95 20.29
C ASP A 400 8.22 6.28 21.20
N GLY A 401 7.90 6.76 22.42
CA GLY A 401 8.89 7.20 23.41
C GLY A 401 9.15 8.71 23.43
N GLU A 402 8.79 9.46 22.38
CA GLU A 402 8.97 10.91 22.35
C GLU A 402 7.89 11.64 23.15
N ASN A 403 8.23 12.73 23.83
CA ASN A 403 7.27 13.51 24.61
C ASN A 403 6.54 14.53 23.73
N THR A 404 5.27 14.75 24.04
CA THR A 404 4.53 15.86 23.44
C THR A 404 5.16 17.19 23.85
N ARG A 405 4.99 18.19 22.98
CA ARG A 405 5.52 19.53 23.22
C ARG A 405 4.42 20.50 23.57
N LEU A 406 4.57 21.19 24.70
CA LEU A 406 3.64 22.22 25.14
C LEU A 406 3.91 23.56 24.44
N TYR A 407 2.87 24.12 23.85
CA TYR A 407 2.82 25.46 23.28
C TYR A 407 1.84 26.32 24.07
N THR A 408 2.30 27.44 24.62
CA THR A 408 1.45 28.33 25.43
C THR A 408 1.18 29.64 24.72
N LYS A 409 -0.08 30.07 24.75
CA LYS A 409 -0.52 31.40 24.34
C LYS A 409 -0.90 32.22 25.56
N PRO A 410 -0.36 33.44 25.71
CA PRO A 410 -0.68 34.33 26.82
C PRO A 410 -2.19 34.50 26.96
N ASN A 411 -2.70 34.33 28.19
CA ASN A 411 -4.12 34.50 28.56
C ASN A 411 -5.16 33.63 27.83
N ILE A 412 -4.75 32.75 26.90
CA ILE A 412 -5.66 31.85 26.16
C ILE A 412 -5.54 30.42 26.66
N THR A 413 -4.33 29.84 26.61
CA THR A 413 -4.15 28.40 26.87
C THR A 413 -4.56 28.02 28.28
N LYS A 414 -4.17 28.82 29.28
CA LYS A 414 -4.51 28.64 30.69
C LYS A 414 -6.02 28.67 30.95
N ASN A 415 -6.78 29.43 30.16
CA ASN A 415 -8.23 29.58 30.30
C ASN A 415 -9.02 28.61 29.39
N SER A 416 -8.33 27.72 28.66
CA SER A 416 -8.93 26.79 27.70
C SER A 416 -8.41 25.36 27.91
N LEU A 417 -7.54 24.86 27.04
CA LEU A 417 -7.13 23.44 27.05
C LEU A 417 -6.25 23.06 28.24
N MET A 418 -5.67 24.04 28.96
CA MET A 418 -4.93 23.83 30.21
C MET A 418 -5.75 24.23 31.46
N ASN A 419 -7.06 24.30 31.35
CA ASN A 419 -7.95 24.37 32.51
C ASN A 419 -8.62 23.00 32.69
N SER A 420 -8.43 22.37 33.85
CA SER A 420 -8.96 21.04 34.16
C SER A 420 -10.50 21.00 34.25
N ASP A 421 -11.15 22.15 34.45
CA ASP A 421 -12.61 22.31 34.47
C ASP A 421 -13.22 22.66 33.11
N SER A 422 -12.41 22.78 32.07
CA SER A 422 -12.87 23.09 30.72
C SER A 422 -13.83 22.03 30.19
N LYS A 423 -14.90 22.50 29.54
CA LYS A 423 -15.88 21.65 28.84
C LYS A 423 -15.68 21.80 27.34
N VAL A 424 -15.55 20.68 26.63
CA VAL A 424 -15.42 20.65 25.17
C VAL A 424 -16.80 20.42 24.57
N LEU A 425 -17.31 21.42 23.86
CA LEU A 425 -18.50 21.28 23.01
C LEU A 425 -18.02 20.99 21.59
N GLU A 426 -18.24 19.76 21.15
CA GLU A 426 -17.98 19.32 19.78
C GLU A 426 -19.19 19.67 18.91
N ILE A 427 -18.96 20.34 17.78
CA ILE A 427 -20.00 20.68 16.80
C ILE A 427 -19.52 20.23 15.42
N ASN A 428 -20.05 19.11 14.93
CA ASN A 428 -19.94 18.61 13.56
C ASN A 428 -18.59 18.02 13.12
N SER A 429 -17.65 17.71 14.01
CA SER A 429 -16.43 16.97 13.66
C SER A 429 -16.76 15.52 13.33
N LYS A 430 -16.55 15.14 12.08
CA LYS A 430 -16.80 13.77 11.59
C LYS A 430 -15.66 12.80 11.94
N SER A 431 -14.44 13.30 12.16
CA SER A 431 -13.29 12.45 12.54
C SER A 431 -13.11 12.28 14.05
N GLY A 432 -13.69 13.14 14.88
CA GLY A 432 -13.49 13.10 16.33
C GLY A 432 -12.05 13.43 16.79
N LEU A 433 -11.15 13.81 15.88
CA LEU A 433 -9.75 14.08 16.23
C LEU A 433 -9.56 15.41 16.99
N TYR A 434 -10.39 16.43 16.72
CA TYR A 434 -10.40 17.67 17.50
C TYR A 434 -10.74 17.43 18.97
N PRO A 435 -11.90 16.80 19.31
CA PRO A 435 -12.21 16.51 20.71
C PRO A 435 -11.20 15.55 21.33
N LEU A 436 -10.61 14.61 20.57
CA LEU A 436 -9.54 13.75 21.05
C LEU A 436 -8.33 14.55 21.56
N LEU A 437 -7.83 15.50 20.75
CA LEU A 437 -6.67 16.33 21.14
C LEU A 437 -7.02 17.30 22.29
N ALA A 438 -8.20 17.89 22.25
CA ALA A 438 -8.67 18.78 23.32
C ALA A 438 -8.77 18.03 24.66
N CYS A 439 -9.38 16.83 24.65
CA CYS A 439 -9.49 15.98 25.84
C CYS A 439 -8.11 15.49 26.33
N TYR A 440 -7.18 15.18 25.42
CA TYR A 440 -5.81 14.81 25.81
C TYR A 440 -5.12 15.94 26.60
N ASN A 441 -5.29 17.19 26.16
CA ASN A 441 -4.73 18.36 26.85
C ASN A 441 -5.32 18.54 28.26
N ILE A 442 -6.64 18.48 28.38
CA ILE A 442 -7.33 18.60 29.69
C ILE A 442 -6.93 17.44 30.61
N TYR A 443 -6.86 16.22 30.08
CA TYR A 443 -6.36 15.06 30.81
C TYR A 443 -4.93 15.28 31.31
N ARG A 444 -4.03 15.78 30.45
CA ARG A 444 -2.63 16.04 30.80
C ARG A 444 -2.52 17.06 31.92
N GLN A 445 -3.32 18.12 31.87
CA GLN A 445 -3.38 19.12 32.93
C GLN A 445 -3.84 18.51 34.26
N ARG A 446 -4.90 17.71 34.27
CA ARG A 446 -5.37 17.00 35.47
C ARG A 446 -4.31 16.07 36.06
N VAL A 447 -3.55 15.38 35.20
CA VAL A 447 -2.42 14.53 35.65
C VAL A 447 -1.32 15.38 36.29
N ASN A 448 -1.02 16.56 35.76
CA ASN A 448 -0.03 17.46 36.34
C ASN A 448 -0.48 17.98 37.71
N GLU A 449 -1.74 18.41 37.84
CA GLU A 449 -2.35 18.84 39.11
C GLU A 449 -2.34 17.72 40.15
N PHE A 450 -2.74 16.51 39.76
CA PHE A 450 -2.70 15.34 40.62
C PHE A 450 -1.27 15.04 41.10
N ARG A 451 -0.28 15.02 40.19
CA ARG A 451 1.12 14.79 40.56
C ARG A 451 1.65 15.85 41.52
N ALA A 452 1.31 17.11 41.30
CA ALA A 452 1.67 18.21 42.21
C ALA A 452 1.03 18.04 43.60
N SER A 453 -0.23 17.58 43.67
CA SER A 453 -0.93 17.32 44.94
C SER A 453 -0.39 16.13 45.73
N VAL A 454 0.25 15.16 45.07
CA VAL A 454 0.87 13.98 45.70
C VAL A 454 2.33 14.22 46.09
N SER A 455 2.97 15.22 45.46
CA SER A 455 4.36 15.59 45.74
C SER A 455 4.49 16.64 46.86
N ASN A 456 3.38 17.27 47.22
CA ASN A 456 3.20 18.11 48.41
C ASN A 456 2.54 17.28 49.51
#